data_AF-A0A1G7YBV7-F1
#
_entry.id   AF-A0A1G7YBV7-F1
#
_cell.length_a   1.000
_cell.length_b   1.000
_cell.length_c   1.000
_cell.angle_alpha   90.00
_cell.angle_beta   90.00
_cell.angle_gamma   90.00
#
_symmetry.space_group_name_H-M   'P 1'
#
loop_
_entity.id
_entity.type
_entity.pdbx_description
1 polymer ?
#
loop_
_entity_poly.entity_id
_entity_poly.type
_entity_poly.pdbx_seq_one_letter_code
_entity_poly.pdbx_strand_id
1 'polypeptide(L)'
;MTDYEYIIQQVKKFHFTKWDENVLRECQSILPNLTREELVSIYRSRLLDEKHSLKQTAFKVLFADKVGKREERIRNLPIDELIEEFKDKKSGNVALIRKELRERYKAGKDKQKIAGIFNVSTKSDLQWVKNQVRKEQYGDSNSHNYQWKKTSWK
;
A
#
# COMPACT_ATOMS: atom_id res chain seq x y z
N MET A 1 32.97 -0.80 -7.16
CA MET A 1 31.87 -0.06 -6.51
C MET A 1 30.74 -1.05 -6.31
N THR A 2 30.35 -1.31 -5.07
CA THR A 2 29.23 -2.20 -4.75
C THR A 2 27.89 -1.46 -4.90
N ASP A 3 26.82 -2.24 -4.98
CA ASP A 3 25.44 -1.76 -4.99
C ASP A 3 25.12 -0.85 -3.78
N TYR A 4 25.63 -1.22 -2.60
CA TYR A 4 25.51 -0.41 -1.39
C TYR A 4 26.28 0.91 -1.50
N GLU A 5 27.53 0.87 -1.97
CA GLU A 5 28.34 2.08 -2.15
C GLU A 5 27.69 3.06 -3.12
N TYR A 6 27.12 2.55 -4.22
CA TYR A 6 26.36 3.34 -5.18
C TYR A 6 25.17 4.04 -4.51
N ILE A 7 24.33 3.30 -3.77
CA ILE A 7 23.15 3.88 -3.10
C ILE A 7 23.57 4.96 -2.09
N ILE A 8 24.61 4.73 -1.29
CA ILE A 8 25.07 5.72 -0.32
C ILE A 8 25.62 6.98 -1.01
N GLN A 9 26.31 6.84 -2.14
CA GLN A 9 26.73 7.99 -2.94
C GLN A 9 25.51 8.79 -3.44
N GLN A 10 24.48 8.12 -3.96
CA GLN A 10 23.26 8.79 -4.42
C GLN A 10 22.54 9.47 -3.25
N VAL A 11 22.39 8.80 -2.09
CA VAL A 11 21.78 9.38 -0.89
C VAL A 11 22.53 10.63 -0.44
N LYS A 12 23.87 10.62 -0.44
CA LYS A 12 24.66 11.81 -0.11
C LYS A 12 24.46 12.92 -1.14
N LYS A 13 24.51 12.60 -2.43
CA LYS A 13 24.33 13.57 -3.53
C LYS A 13 22.96 14.25 -3.49
N PHE A 14 21.89 13.46 -3.33
CA PHE A 14 20.51 13.91 -3.30
C PHE A 14 20.02 14.36 -1.93
N HIS A 15 20.88 14.36 -0.91
CA HIS A 15 20.61 15.13 0.29
C HIS A 15 20.77 16.64 0.02
N PHE A 16 21.73 17.00 -0.84
CA PHE A 16 22.02 18.39 -1.21
C PHE A 16 21.35 18.83 -2.52
N THR A 17 20.74 17.91 -3.26
CA THR A 17 20.07 18.15 -4.54
C THR A 17 18.74 17.39 -4.59
N LYS A 18 17.88 17.64 -5.58
CA LYS A 18 16.60 16.90 -5.69
C LYS A 18 16.83 15.54 -6.37
N TRP A 19 16.11 14.51 -5.89
CA TRP A 19 16.13 13.16 -6.48
C TRP A 19 15.66 13.15 -7.93
N ASP A 20 16.42 12.48 -8.78
CA ASP A 20 15.95 12.01 -10.07
C ASP A 20 15.10 10.75 -9.88
N GLU A 21 13.90 10.71 -10.49
CA GLU A 21 12.97 9.59 -10.31
C GLU A 21 13.52 8.26 -10.85
N ASN A 22 14.29 8.27 -11.93
CA ASN A 22 14.85 7.06 -12.52
C ASN A 22 15.94 6.49 -11.61
N VAL A 23 16.81 7.35 -11.08
CA VAL A 23 17.85 6.95 -10.14
C VAL A 23 17.23 6.44 -8.84
N LEU A 24 16.17 7.08 -8.35
CA LEU A 24 15.44 6.60 -7.19
C LEU A 24 14.85 5.20 -7.40
N ARG A 25 14.24 4.94 -8.57
CA ARG A 25 13.69 3.61 -8.91
C ARG A 25 14.78 2.57 -9.03
N GLU A 26 15.92 2.93 -9.63
CA GLU A 26 17.10 2.06 -9.70
C GLU A 26 17.58 1.69 -8.29
N CYS A 27 17.83 2.68 -7.43
CA CYS A 27 18.22 2.44 -6.03
C CYS A 27 17.21 1.54 -5.30
N GLN A 28 15.90 1.72 -5.52
CA GLN A 28 14.87 0.88 -4.93
C GLN A 28 14.90 -0.57 -5.43
N SER A 29 15.21 -0.78 -6.71
CA SER A 29 15.28 -2.12 -7.32
C SER A 29 16.48 -2.93 -6.85
N ILE A 30 17.53 -2.26 -6.39
CA ILE A 30 18.76 -2.87 -5.88
C ILE A 30 18.61 -3.34 -4.43
N LEU A 31 17.76 -2.67 -3.63
CA LEU A 31 17.58 -2.97 -2.20
C LEU A 31 17.39 -4.46 -1.85
N PRO A 32 16.62 -5.28 -2.60
CA PRO A 32 16.46 -6.71 -2.30
C PRO A 32 17.76 -7.53 -2.33
N ASN A 33 18.77 -7.06 -3.06
CA ASN A 33 20.06 -7.76 -3.19
C ASN A 33 21.05 -7.41 -2.07
N LEU A 34 20.74 -6.38 -1.28
CA LEU A 34 21.61 -5.94 -0.20
C LEU A 34 21.52 -6.85 1.01
N THR A 35 22.61 -6.91 1.76
CA THR A 35 22.64 -7.59 3.05
C THR A 35 21.75 -6.86 4.06
N ARG A 36 21.37 -7.58 5.12
CA ARG A 36 20.57 -7.02 6.22
C ARG A 36 21.25 -5.81 6.87
N GLU A 37 22.57 -5.84 7.02
CA GLU A 37 23.35 -4.76 7.65
C GLU A 37 23.35 -3.49 6.79
N GLU A 38 23.55 -3.64 5.48
CA GLU A 38 23.48 -2.55 4.50
C GLU A 38 22.09 -1.91 4.46
N LEU A 39 21.05 -2.74 4.45
CA LEU A 39 19.68 -2.27 4.50
C LEU A 39 19.36 -1.52 5.80
N VAL A 40 19.82 -2.01 6.96
CA VAL A 40 19.68 -1.31 8.25
C VAL A 40 20.39 0.04 8.22
N SER A 41 21.57 0.11 7.60
CA SER A 41 22.31 1.35 7.43
C SER A 41 21.53 2.37 6.59
N ILE A 42 20.94 1.94 5.46
CA ILE A 42 20.07 2.81 4.63
C ILE A 42 18.83 3.25 5.42
N TYR A 43 18.16 2.32 6.10
CA TYR A 43 16.95 2.61 6.89
C TYR A 43 17.23 3.61 8.03
N ARG A 44 18.37 3.48 8.72
CA ARG A 44 18.77 4.37 9.82
C ARG A 44 19.47 5.65 9.36
N SER A 45 19.66 5.83 8.05
CA SER A 45 20.29 7.03 7.52
C SER A 45 19.52 8.27 7.95
N ARG A 46 20.26 9.23 8.52
CA ARG A 46 19.75 10.57 8.88
C ARG A 46 19.58 11.48 7.67
N LEU A 47 20.17 11.11 6.54
CA LEU A 47 20.07 11.87 5.28
C LEU A 47 18.74 11.64 4.56
N LEU A 48 17.97 10.63 4.99
CA LEU A 48 16.65 10.30 4.46
C LEU A 48 15.57 10.55 5.51
N ASP A 49 14.63 11.41 5.17
CA ASP A 49 13.42 11.63 5.98
C ASP A 49 12.66 10.33 6.20
N GLU A 50 11.96 10.20 7.33
CA GLU A 50 11.17 9.00 7.64
C GLU A 50 10.13 8.66 6.57
N LYS A 51 9.58 9.68 5.91
CA LYS A 51 8.60 9.53 4.83
C LYS A 51 9.24 9.30 3.46
N HIS A 52 10.57 9.30 3.36
CA HIS A 52 11.27 9.13 2.10
C HIS A 52 11.04 7.73 1.52
N SER A 53 10.70 7.68 0.23
CA SER A 53 10.32 6.43 -0.45
C SER A 53 11.40 5.36 -0.38
N LEU A 54 12.68 5.70 -0.60
CA LEU A 54 13.80 4.76 -0.48
C LEU A 54 13.90 4.12 0.91
N LYS A 55 13.69 4.91 1.98
CA LYS A 55 13.71 4.44 3.37
C LYS A 55 12.53 3.52 3.66
N GLN A 56 11.35 3.84 3.13
CA GLN A 56 10.18 2.97 3.21
C GLN A 56 10.38 1.65 2.46
N THR A 57 11.02 1.68 1.29
CA THR A 57 11.32 0.45 0.54
C THR A 57 12.35 -0.40 1.29
N ALA A 58 13.41 0.20 1.84
CA ALA A 58 14.39 -0.52 2.66
C ALA A 58 13.72 -1.17 3.89
N PHE A 59 12.81 -0.47 4.55
CA PHE A 59 11.99 -1.05 5.63
C PHE A 59 11.18 -2.26 5.15
N LYS A 60 10.49 -2.14 4.02
CA LYS A 60 9.69 -3.25 3.47
C LYS A 60 10.54 -4.48 3.19
N VAL A 61 11.74 -4.31 2.63
CA VAL A 61 12.68 -5.42 2.39
C VAL A 61 13.16 -6.00 3.72
N LEU A 62 13.61 -5.17 4.68
CA LEU A 62 14.13 -5.62 5.98
C LEU A 62 13.16 -6.44 6.83
N PHE A 63 11.88 -6.10 6.72
CA PHE A 63 10.81 -6.66 7.52
C PHE A 63 9.83 -7.48 6.69
N ALA A 64 10.19 -7.85 5.45
CA ALA A 64 9.35 -8.63 4.55
C ALA A 64 8.80 -9.90 5.24
N ASP A 65 9.65 -10.63 5.98
CA ASP A 65 9.22 -11.84 6.71
C ASP A 65 8.24 -11.54 7.84
N LYS A 66 8.47 -10.47 8.61
CA LYS A 66 7.59 -10.11 9.74
C LYS A 66 6.27 -9.56 9.24
N VAL A 67 6.30 -8.76 8.17
CA VAL A 67 5.11 -8.24 7.50
C VAL A 67 4.35 -9.39 6.85
N GLY A 68 5.04 -10.31 6.16
CA GLY A 68 4.47 -11.50 5.55
C GLY A 68 3.76 -12.39 6.57
N LYS A 69 4.42 -12.74 7.69
CA LYS A 69 3.79 -13.49 8.79
C LYS A 69 2.56 -12.79 9.38
N ARG A 70 2.61 -11.45 9.47
CA ARG A 70 1.48 -10.64 9.98
C ARG A 70 0.32 -10.60 8.99
N GLU A 71 0.59 -10.46 7.70
CA GLU A 71 -0.41 -10.52 6.63
C GLU A 71 -1.03 -11.91 6.52
N GLU A 72 -0.22 -12.97 6.60
CA GLU A 72 -0.67 -14.35 6.60
C GLU A 72 -1.57 -14.66 7.81
N ARG A 73 -1.19 -14.22 9.01
CA ARG A 73 -2.05 -14.30 10.20
C ARG A 73 -3.41 -13.65 9.92
N ILE A 74 -3.42 -12.40 9.42
CA ILE A 74 -4.66 -11.67 9.12
C ILE A 74 -5.50 -12.41 8.06
N ARG A 75 -4.87 -12.94 7.02
CA ARG A 75 -5.58 -13.71 5.97
C ARG A 75 -6.23 -14.98 6.52
N ASN A 76 -5.63 -15.61 7.52
CA ASN A 76 -6.12 -16.85 8.11
C ASN A 76 -7.12 -16.63 9.26
N LEU A 77 -7.29 -15.40 9.76
CA LEU A 77 -8.24 -15.14 10.85
C LEU A 77 -9.71 -15.34 10.41
N PRO A 78 -10.55 -15.89 11.30
CA PRO A 78 -11.99 -15.88 11.12
C PRO A 78 -12.54 -14.46 10.97
N ILE A 79 -13.67 -14.32 10.26
CA ILE A 79 -14.26 -13.00 9.98
C ILE A 79 -14.62 -12.23 11.25
N ASP A 80 -15.12 -12.92 12.29
CA ASP A 80 -15.55 -12.28 13.52
C ASP A 80 -14.34 -11.71 14.30
N GLU A 81 -13.22 -12.43 14.33
CA GLU A 81 -11.96 -11.96 14.93
C GLU A 81 -11.36 -10.78 14.14
N LEU A 82 -11.41 -10.82 12.80
CA LEU A 82 -10.98 -9.69 11.97
C LEU A 82 -11.80 -8.44 12.23
N ILE A 83 -13.12 -8.60 12.42
CA ILE A 83 -14.02 -7.48 12.69
C ILE A 83 -13.71 -6.87 14.06
N GLU A 84 -13.47 -7.68 15.09
CA GLU A 84 -13.10 -7.19 16.42
C GLU A 84 -11.75 -6.46 16.38
N GLU A 85 -10.73 -7.02 15.72
CA GLU A 85 -9.45 -6.33 15.54
C GLU A 85 -9.57 -5.05 14.69
N PHE A 86 -10.50 -4.99 13.75
CA PHE A 86 -10.75 -3.79 12.93
C PHE A 86 -11.43 -2.68 13.71
N LYS A 87 -12.32 -3.02 14.66
CA LYS A 87 -12.98 -2.06 15.55
C LYS A 87 -12.00 -1.40 16.51
N ASP A 88 -10.94 -2.11 16.90
CA ASP A 88 -9.85 -1.51 17.66
C ASP A 88 -9.03 -0.54 16.78
N LYS A 89 -9.43 0.72 16.79
CA LYS A 89 -8.76 1.80 16.04
C LYS A 89 -7.33 2.08 16.52
N LYS A 90 -6.91 1.53 17.67
CA LYS A 90 -5.52 1.63 18.16
C LYS A 90 -4.65 0.49 17.62
N SER A 91 -5.26 -0.53 17.03
CA SER A 91 -4.53 -1.62 16.39
C SER A 91 -3.75 -1.10 15.20
N GLY A 92 -2.43 -1.31 15.19
CA GLY A 92 -1.60 -1.05 14.01
C GLY A 92 -1.97 -1.91 12.79
N ASN A 93 -2.94 -2.84 12.91
CA ASN A 93 -3.40 -3.74 11.85
C ASN A 93 -4.54 -3.17 11.00
N VAL A 94 -5.20 -2.07 11.41
CA VAL A 94 -6.46 -1.60 10.79
C VAL A 94 -6.37 -1.46 9.28
N ALA A 95 -5.25 -0.96 8.75
CA ALA A 95 -5.07 -0.82 7.30
C ALA A 95 -4.96 -2.17 6.57
N LEU A 96 -4.25 -3.14 7.16
CA LEU A 96 -4.10 -4.49 6.61
C LEU A 96 -5.42 -5.26 6.69
N ILE A 97 -6.12 -5.17 7.83
CA ILE A 97 -7.43 -5.81 8.00
C ILE A 97 -8.45 -5.19 7.03
N ARG A 98 -8.46 -3.86 6.86
CA ARG A 98 -9.31 -3.21 5.86
C ARG A 98 -9.08 -3.77 4.46
N LYS A 99 -7.82 -4.01 4.09
CA LYS A 99 -7.46 -4.59 2.79
C LYS A 99 -8.01 -6.01 2.66
N GLU A 100 -7.78 -6.87 3.66
CA GLU A 100 -8.28 -8.24 3.69
C GLU A 100 -9.81 -8.31 3.62
N LEU A 101 -10.53 -7.50 4.42
CA LEU A 101 -11.99 -7.43 4.37
C LEU A 101 -12.51 -7.02 2.99
N ARG A 102 -11.84 -6.07 2.31
CA ARG A 102 -12.19 -5.69 0.93
C ARG A 102 -11.95 -6.83 -0.06
N GLU A 103 -10.88 -7.61 0.10
CA GLU A 103 -10.57 -8.77 -0.74
C GLU A 103 -11.61 -9.88 -0.55
N ARG A 104 -11.98 -10.21 0.69
CA ARG A 104 -13.05 -11.18 1.00
C ARG A 104 -14.41 -10.75 0.43
N TYR A 105 -14.77 -9.49 0.58
CA TYR A 105 -16.02 -8.94 0.03
C TYR A 105 -16.07 -9.11 -1.50
N LYS A 106 -14.99 -8.74 -2.21
CA LYS A 106 -14.89 -8.91 -3.67
C LYS A 106 -14.98 -10.37 -4.09
N ALA A 107 -14.45 -11.28 -3.29
CA ALA A 107 -14.52 -12.72 -3.51
C ALA A 107 -15.89 -13.34 -3.17
N GLY A 108 -16.90 -12.54 -2.76
CA GLY A 108 -18.22 -13.06 -2.40
C GLY A 108 -18.33 -13.58 -0.96
N LYS A 109 -17.26 -13.52 -0.17
CA LYS A 109 -17.24 -14.05 1.21
C LYS A 109 -17.66 -12.98 2.21
N ASP A 110 -18.49 -13.38 3.17
CA ASP A 110 -18.91 -12.55 4.31
C ASP A 110 -19.47 -11.16 3.95
N LYS A 111 -20.01 -11.00 2.72
CA LYS A 111 -20.39 -9.69 2.16
C LYS A 111 -21.27 -8.85 3.09
N GLN A 112 -22.28 -9.47 3.70
CA GLN A 112 -23.21 -8.78 4.60
C GLN A 112 -22.53 -8.31 5.89
N LYS A 113 -21.74 -9.19 6.55
CA LYS A 113 -20.99 -8.85 7.77
C LYS A 113 -20.01 -7.70 7.51
N ILE A 114 -19.27 -7.77 6.40
CA ILE A 114 -18.28 -6.75 6.01
C ILE A 114 -18.95 -5.43 5.67
N ALA A 115 -20.04 -5.44 4.88
CA ALA A 115 -20.80 -4.23 4.56
C ALA A 115 -21.34 -3.56 5.82
N GLY A 116 -21.87 -4.34 6.78
CA GLY A 116 -22.37 -3.83 8.05
C GLY A 116 -21.31 -3.02 8.80
N ILE A 117 -20.09 -3.55 8.92
CA ILE A 117 -18.99 -2.86 9.60
C ILE A 117 -18.49 -1.64 8.81
N PHE A 118 -18.36 -1.73 7.50
CA PHE A 118 -17.89 -0.62 6.67
C PHE A 118 -18.88 0.55 6.63
N ASN A 119 -20.18 0.26 6.67
CA ASN A 119 -21.23 1.28 6.69
C ASN A 119 -21.16 2.18 7.95
N VAL A 120 -20.64 1.67 9.07
CA VAL A 120 -20.53 2.41 10.35
C VAL A 120 -19.10 2.85 10.69
N SER A 121 -18.09 2.41 9.93
CA SER A 121 -16.68 2.65 10.27
C SER A 121 -16.19 4.06 9.91
N THR A 122 -16.11 4.37 8.61
CA THR A 122 -15.65 5.67 8.10
C THR A 122 -16.43 6.05 6.86
N LYS A 123 -16.47 7.36 6.53
CA LYS A 123 -17.11 7.85 5.29
C LYS A 123 -16.54 7.19 4.03
N SER A 124 -15.23 6.94 4.01
CA SER A 124 -14.56 6.31 2.87
C SER A 124 -14.91 4.82 2.74
N ASP A 125 -15.03 4.09 3.85
CA ASP A 125 -15.44 2.69 3.85
C ASP A 125 -16.91 2.54 3.44
N LEU A 126 -17.81 3.41 3.93
CA LEU A 126 -19.21 3.48 3.48
C LEU A 126 -19.30 3.75 1.97
N GLN A 127 -18.55 4.74 1.47
CA GLN A 127 -18.56 5.07 0.04
C GLN A 127 -18.02 3.91 -0.80
N TRP A 128 -17.03 3.18 -0.29
CA TRP A 128 -16.48 2.02 -0.96
C TRP A 128 -17.53 0.91 -1.13
N VAL A 129 -18.32 0.60 -0.08
CA VAL A 129 -19.42 -0.39 -0.16
C VAL A 129 -20.47 0.06 -1.18
N LYS A 130 -20.91 1.33 -1.13
CA LYS A 130 -21.87 1.88 -2.11
C LYS A 130 -21.38 1.73 -3.55
N ASN A 131 -20.09 1.97 -3.78
CA ASN A 131 -19.48 1.80 -5.09
C ASN A 131 -19.47 0.33 -5.54
N GLN A 132 -19.23 -0.64 -4.63
CA GLN A 132 -19.29 -2.06 -4.99
C GLN A 132 -20.71 -2.49 -5.36
N VAL A 133 -21.71 -2.12 -4.55
CA VAL A 133 -23.13 -2.41 -4.83
C VAL A 133 -23.55 -1.82 -6.17
N ARG A 134 -23.15 -0.58 -6.46
CA ARG A 134 -23.43 0.06 -7.76
C ARG A 134 -22.78 -0.70 -8.92
N LYS A 135 -21.52 -1.14 -8.78
CA LYS A 135 -20.83 -1.92 -9.81
C LYS A 135 -21.51 -3.26 -10.10
N GLU A 136 -22.00 -3.92 -9.06
CA GLU A 136 -22.75 -5.18 -9.20
C GLU A 136 -24.09 -4.97 -9.90
N GLN A 137 -24.78 -3.86 -9.62
CA GLN A 137 -26.10 -3.57 -10.19
C GLN A 137 -26.07 -2.99 -11.62
N TYR A 138 -25.09 -2.15 -11.93
CA TYR A 138 -25.05 -1.37 -13.18
C TYR A 138 -23.81 -1.60 -14.04
N GLY A 139 -22.91 -2.50 -13.62
CA GLY A 139 -21.59 -2.66 -14.26
C GLY A 139 -20.62 -1.53 -13.90
N ASP A 140 -19.36 -1.65 -14.35
CA ASP A 140 -18.34 -0.65 -14.08
C ASP A 140 -18.59 0.61 -14.94
N SER A 141 -18.84 1.74 -14.29
CA SER A 141 -19.14 3.02 -14.94
C SER A 141 -17.95 3.57 -15.75
N ASN A 142 -16.75 2.99 -15.56
CA ASN A 142 -15.54 3.31 -16.30
C ASN A 142 -15.43 2.59 -17.66
N SER A 143 -16.44 1.84 -18.09
CA SER A 143 -16.49 1.23 -19.42
C SER A 143 -16.80 2.21 -20.57
N HIS A 144 -17.10 3.48 -20.27
CA HIS A 144 -17.37 4.49 -21.29
C HIS A 144 -16.19 5.46 -21.46
N ASN A 145 -15.37 5.14 -22.46
CA ASN A 145 -14.41 6.04 -23.08
C ASN A 145 -15.16 7.23 -23.69
N TYR A 146 -15.50 8.24 -22.89
CA TYR A 146 -15.97 9.54 -23.39
C TYR A 146 -14.78 10.26 -24.03
N GLN A 147 -14.39 9.83 -25.24
CA GLN A 147 -13.79 10.73 -26.21
C GLN A 147 -14.84 11.80 -26.50
N TRP A 148 -14.80 12.90 -25.74
CA TRP A 148 -15.34 14.17 -26.19
C TRP A 148 -14.54 14.58 -27.42
N LYS A 149 -14.92 14.07 -28.60
CA LYS A 149 -14.53 14.67 -29.86
C LYS A 149 -15.08 16.09 -29.81
N LYS A 150 -14.19 17.07 -29.58
CA LYS A 150 -14.48 18.48 -29.80
C LYS A 150 -14.94 18.60 -31.26
N THR A 151 -16.23 18.67 -31.50
CA THR A 151 -16.78 19.22 -32.75
C THR A 151 -16.47 20.70 -32.73
N SER A 152 -15.36 21.07 -33.36
CA SER A 152 -15.11 22.43 -33.82
C SER A 152 -16.16 22.75 -34.89
N TRP A 153 -17.16 23.55 -34.53
CA TRP A 153 -17.99 24.24 -35.51
C TRP A 153 -17.13 25.36 -36.11
N LYS A 154 -16.92 25.30 -37.42
CA LYS A 154 -16.44 26.43 -38.23
C LYS A 154 -17.62 27.32 -38.58
#